data_AF-A0A9P3PDJ8-F1
#
_entry.id   AF-A0A9P3PDJ8-F1
#
_cell.length_a   1.000
_cell.length_b   1.000
_cell.length_c   1.000
_cell.angle_alpha   90.00
_cell.angle_beta   90.00
_cell.angle_gamma   90.00
#
_symmetry.space_group_name_H-M   'P 1'
#
loop_
_entity.id
_entity.type
_entity.pdbx_description
1 polymer ?
#
loop_
_entity_poly.entity_id
_entity_poly.type
_entity_poly.pdbx_seq_one_letter_code
_entity_poly.pdbx_strand_id
1 'polypeptide(L)'
;MSSYKRKRDEFEDGEDEEPSFGRQILPIADLPHDFDGEPMDGMQYLFTVRRDARQLPHVTRASNPYEVEEPQAVPSERVIPKHPSLPSEEWRSLFETRFKNFRKNVNQPTIDVPFTPQNASRRLMPDKKERDLWWSFLAGKPESDWNPPKQPKKTAAQRRLASLFPAEAPDAPTERKRQESWQTNDQGEVKLASQVDLSESLSTPTGSPTLADIGEAGPSTATSSSSTIVYKPREPMPSLLRRIDERMALHLLMYFTHWINLHLQRPDPSSRPIEAHARWIFALLSKVEDHISADDMNLLRNLARACIALLKELLQTGTPHPESEESTFTDSDGGYMSVRSCWIIVSTVAGVWAQRDLWMDAEDMLKSLGPSAQV
;
A
#
# COMPACT_ATOMS: atom_id res chain seq x y z
N MET A 1 15.27 52.51 -50.07
CA MET A 1 16.16 51.61 -49.31
C MET A 1 15.27 50.80 -48.38
N SER A 2 14.92 49.59 -48.82
CA SER A 2 13.88 48.76 -48.19
C SER A 2 14.57 47.59 -47.50
N SER A 3 14.48 47.56 -46.17
CA SER A 3 15.06 46.49 -45.35
C SER A 3 14.22 45.21 -45.51
N TYR A 4 14.82 44.18 -46.09
CA TYR A 4 14.20 42.87 -46.29
C TYR A 4 14.23 42.07 -44.97
N LYS A 5 13.04 41.85 -44.42
CA LYS A 5 12.77 40.84 -43.39
C LYS A 5 13.10 39.46 -43.96
N ARG A 6 14.10 38.76 -43.41
CA ARG A 6 14.32 37.34 -43.67
C ARG A 6 13.34 36.54 -42.83
N LYS A 7 12.48 35.79 -43.52
CA LYS A 7 11.59 34.76 -43.01
C LYS A 7 12.49 33.59 -42.57
N ARG A 8 12.50 33.26 -41.28
CA ARG A 8 13.17 32.10 -40.70
C ARG A 8 12.18 30.94 -40.85
N ASP A 9 12.48 30.02 -41.77
CA ASP A 9 11.73 28.78 -41.92
C ASP A 9 11.86 27.94 -40.64
N GLU A 10 10.70 27.51 -40.14
CA GLU A 10 10.51 26.47 -39.14
C GLU A 10 10.92 25.13 -39.77
N PHE A 11 12.13 24.67 -39.44
CA PHE A 11 12.43 23.24 -39.43
C PHE A 11 12.27 22.78 -37.97
N GLU A 12 11.04 22.50 -37.58
CA GLU A 12 10.76 21.63 -36.43
C GLU A 12 10.92 20.19 -36.91
N ASP A 13 12.15 19.70 -36.80
CA ASP A 13 12.50 18.29 -36.95
C ASP A 13 12.10 17.58 -35.64
N GLY A 14 10.81 17.22 -35.55
CA GLY A 14 10.26 16.45 -34.45
C GLY A 14 10.64 14.97 -34.60
N GLU A 15 11.80 14.59 -34.08
CA GLU A 15 12.35 13.22 -34.11
C GLU A 15 11.55 12.15 -33.31
N ASP A 16 10.39 12.49 -32.75
CA ASP A 16 9.51 11.56 -32.00
C ASP A 16 8.22 11.22 -32.77
N GLU A 17 8.22 11.34 -34.10
CA GLU A 17 7.12 10.80 -34.90
C GLU A 17 7.27 9.28 -35.03
N GLU A 18 6.76 8.59 -34.00
CA GLU A 18 6.60 7.14 -33.92
C GLU A 18 6.32 6.58 -35.32
N PRO A 19 7.17 5.68 -35.86
CA PRO A 19 7.15 5.32 -37.26
C PRO A 19 5.77 4.77 -37.62
N SER A 20 4.95 5.66 -38.20
CA SER A 20 3.59 5.34 -38.58
C SER A 20 3.68 4.19 -39.58
N PHE A 21 3.19 3.02 -39.16
CA PHE A 21 3.17 1.82 -39.98
C PHE A 21 2.48 2.16 -41.31
N GLY A 22 3.25 2.22 -42.39
CA GLY A 22 2.75 2.61 -43.73
C GLY A 22 3.48 3.78 -44.40
N ARG A 23 4.48 4.42 -43.75
CA ARG A 23 5.30 5.45 -44.43
C ARG A 23 6.07 4.86 -45.62
N GLN A 24 6.11 5.62 -46.71
CA GLN A 24 6.80 5.24 -47.93
C GLN A 24 8.32 5.29 -47.74
N ILE A 25 8.98 4.13 -47.77
CA ILE A 25 10.44 4.00 -47.63
C ILE A 25 11.19 3.94 -48.96
N LEU A 26 10.50 3.64 -50.07
CA LEU A 26 11.08 3.51 -51.40
C LEU A 26 10.49 4.55 -52.37
N PRO A 27 11.30 5.13 -53.27
CA PRO A 27 10.81 6.02 -54.31
C PRO A 27 9.90 5.26 -55.28
N ILE A 28 8.89 5.95 -55.79
CA ILE A 28 7.86 5.38 -56.67
C ILE A 28 7.74 6.29 -57.88
N ALA A 29 7.61 5.67 -59.06
CA ALA A 29 7.48 6.41 -60.31
C ALA A 29 6.12 7.12 -60.36
N ASP A 30 6.09 8.31 -60.94
CA ASP A 30 4.86 9.04 -61.22
C ASP A 30 4.39 8.69 -62.63
N LEU A 31 3.62 7.60 -62.73
CA LEU A 31 3.07 7.11 -63.99
C LEU A 31 1.58 7.49 -64.13
N PRO A 32 1.05 7.60 -65.36
CA PRO A 32 -0.39 7.75 -65.59
C PRO A 32 -1.20 6.59 -64.97
N HIS A 33 -2.42 6.88 -64.51
CA HIS A 33 -3.29 5.88 -63.88
C HIS A 33 -3.67 4.72 -64.82
N ASP A 34 -3.69 4.99 -66.11
CA ASP A 34 -3.99 4.10 -67.24
C ASP A 34 -2.75 3.42 -67.84
N PHE A 35 -1.61 3.43 -67.14
CA PHE A 35 -0.41 2.73 -67.59
C PHE A 35 -0.63 1.21 -67.64
N ASP A 36 -0.62 0.65 -68.85
CA ASP A 36 -0.78 -0.79 -69.13
C ASP A 36 0.49 -1.45 -69.71
N GLY A 37 1.64 -0.76 -69.64
CA GLY A 37 2.93 -1.29 -70.10
C GLY A 37 3.58 -2.26 -69.11
N GLU A 38 4.56 -3.03 -69.58
CA GLU A 38 5.42 -3.82 -68.69
C GLU A 38 6.36 -2.88 -67.90
N PRO A 39 6.43 -2.99 -66.56
CA PRO A 39 7.31 -2.14 -65.75
C PRO A 39 8.78 -2.46 -66.06
N MET A 40 9.53 -1.43 -66.44
CA MET A 40 10.93 -1.58 -66.87
C MET A 40 11.93 -1.40 -65.71
N ASP A 41 11.50 -0.83 -64.59
CA ASP A 41 12.31 -0.59 -63.40
C ASP A 41 11.54 -0.91 -62.10
N GLY A 42 12.25 -0.87 -60.96
CA GLY A 42 11.65 -1.14 -59.65
C GLY A 42 10.65 -0.07 -59.18
N MET A 43 10.77 1.18 -59.64
CA MET A 43 9.89 2.28 -59.22
C MET A 43 8.52 2.19 -59.92
N GLN A 44 8.52 1.83 -61.21
CA GLN A 44 7.34 1.55 -62.02
C GLN A 44 6.62 0.29 -61.50
N TYR A 45 7.39 -0.73 -61.11
CA TYR A 45 6.82 -1.91 -60.44
C TYR A 45 6.12 -1.56 -59.12
N LEU A 46 6.73 -0.72 -58.27
CA LEU A 46 6.07 -0.29 -57.02
C LEU A 46 4.83 0.55 -57.28
N PHE A 47 4.80 1.34 -58.37
CA PHE A 47 3.60 2.07 -58.78
C PHE A 47 2.45 1.12 -59.14
N THR A 48 2.70 0.10 -59.97
CA THR A 48 1.68 -0.89 -60.36
C THR A 48 1.20 -1.70 -59.15
N VAL A 49 2.12 -2.17 -58.29
CA VAL A 49 1.76 -2.87 -57.04
C VAL A 49 0.88 -2.00 -56.13
N ARG A 50 1.18 -0.71 -55.98
CA ARG A 50 0.33 0.19 -55.16
C ARG A 50 -1.02 0.46 -55.80
N ARG A 51 -1.07 0.60 -57.12
CA ARG A 51 -2.34 0.74 -57.86
C ARG A 51 -3.22 -0.48 -57.62
N ASP A 52 -2.66 -1.67 -57.75
CA ASP A 52 -3.39 -2.93 -57.61
C ASP A 52 -3.78 -3.18 -56.14
N ALA A 53 -2.89 -2.87 -55.19
CA ALA A 53 -3.18 -2.96 -53.76
C ALA A 53 -4.33 -2.03 -53.32
N ARG A 54 -4.52 -0.87 -53.97
CA ARG A 54 -5.67 0.03 -53.72
C ARG A 54 -7.00 -0.55 -54.22
N GLN A 55 -6.95 -1.47 -55.18
CA GLN A 55 -8.14 -2.18 -55.66
C GLN A 55 -8.51 -3.36 -54.74
N LEU A 56 -7.58 -3.82 -53.92
CA LEU A 56 -7.82 -4.89 -52.96
C LEU A 56 -8.47 -4.35 -51.67
N PRO A 57 -9.38 -5.12 -51.06
CA PRO A 57 -9.93 -4.79 -49.73
C PRO A 57 -8.82 -4.69 -48.68
N HIS A 58 -8.85 -3.63 -47.86
CA HIS A 58 -7.81 -3.37 -46.86
C HIS A 58 -7.74 -4.44 -45.77
N VAL A 59 -8.88 -5.02 -45.42
CA VAL A 59 -9.01 -6.14 -44.48
C VAL A 59 -9.99 -7.14 -45.05
N THR A 60 -9.55 -8.38 -45.23
CA THR A 60 -10.40 -9.51 -45.60
C THR A 60 -10.54 -10.44 -44.40
N ARG A 61 -11.79 -10.73 -44.00
CA ARG A 61 -12.07 -11.78 -43.04
C ARG A 61 -12.59 -13.00 -43.81
N ALA A 62 -11.88 -14.11 -43.72
CA ALA A 62 -12.36 -15.39 -44.20
C ALA A 62 -13.26 -16.02 -43.12
N SER A 63 -14.43 -16.51 -43.52
CA SER A 63 -15.30 -17.29 -42.61
C SER A 63 -14.56 -18.56 -42.20
N ASN A 64 -14.49 -18.83 -40.90
CA ASN A 64 -13.84 -20.04 -40.43
C ASN A 64 -14.82 -21.22 -40.60
N PRO A 65 -14.52 -22.23 -41.44
CA PRO A 65 -15.40 -23.38 -41.65
C PRO A 65 -15.51 -24.28 -40.40
N TYR A 66 -14.64 -24.07 -39.40
CA TYR A 66 -14.64 -24.74 -38.10
C TYR A 66 -15.16 -23.85 -36.96
N GLU A 67 -15.80 -22.72 -37.27
CA GLU A 67 -16.53 -21.92 -36.27
C GLU A 67 -17.74 -22.73 -35.82
N VAL A 68 -17.51 -23.67 -34.90
CA VAL A 68 -18.58 -24.28 -34.13
C VAL A 68 -19.21 -23.15 -33.35
N GLU A 69 -20.51 -22.92 -33.53
CA GLU A 69 -21.27 -21.98 -32.73
C GLU A 69 -21.01 -22.31 -31.27
N GLU A 70 -20.12 -21.53 -30.64
CA GLU A 70 -19.83 -21.69 -29.23
C GLU A 70 -21.19 -21.43 -28.56
N PRO A 71 -21.75 -22.43 -27.85
CA PRO A 71 -23.11 -22.33 -27.35
C PRO A 71 -23.17 -21.05 -26.55
N GLN A 72 -23.97 -20.08 -27.04
CA GLN A 72 -24.14 -18.81 -26.35
C GLN A 72 -24.48 -19.18 -24.92
N ALA A 73 -23.55 -18.89 -24.00
CA ALA A 73 -23.77 -19.10 -22.60
C ALA A 73 -24.95 -18.19 -22.27
N VAL A 74 -26.15 -18.77 -22.26
CA VAL A 74 -27.34 -18.11 -21.75
C VAL A 74 -26.90 -17.53 -20.42
N PRO A 75 -26.93 -16.20 -20.22
CA PRO A 75 -26.53 -15.61 -18.96
C PRO A 75 -27.49 -16.21 -17.95
N SER A 76 -27.05 -17.25 -17.25
CA SER A 76 -27.82 -17.77 -16.16
C SER A 76 -27.70 -16.67 -15.13
N GLU A 77 -28.71 -15.81 -15.05
CA GLU A 77 -29.02 -15.00 -13.88
C GLU A 77 -29.35 -15.98 -12.76
N ARG A 78 -28.35 -16.76 -12.35
CA ARG A 78 -28.34 -17.37 -11.04
C ARG A 78 -28.25 -16.15 -10.14
N VAL A 79 -29.39 -15.78 -9.59
CA VAL A 79 -29.47 -14.90 -8.43
C VAL A 79 -28.74 -15.65 -7.34
N ILE A 80 -27.41 -15.54 -7.33
CA ILE A 80 -26.58 -16.12 -6.28
C ILE A 80 -27.02 -15.39 -5.03
N PRO A 81 -27.57 -16.09 -4.02
CA PRO A 81 -27.99 -15.43 -2.79
C PRO A 81 -26.77 -14.70 -2.21
N LYS A 82 -26.84 -13.37 -2.17
CA LYS A 82 -25.79 -12.53 -1.59
C LYS A 82 -25.70 -12.87 -0.10
N HIS A 83 -24.48 -13.08 0.40
CA HIS A 83 -24.24 -13.40 1.80
C HIS A 83 -24.77 -12.24 2.70
N PRO A 84 -25.45 -12.51 3.83
CA PRO A 84 -26.05 -11.45 4.67
C PRO A 84 -25.02 -10.46 5.22
N SER A 85 -23.77 -10.88 5.41
CA SER A 85 -22.68 -10.01 5.87
C SER A 85 -22.15 -9.04 4.82
N LEU A 86 -22.52 -9.16 3.54
CA LEU A 86 -22.13 -8.21 2.50
C LEU A 86 -22.94 -6.91 2.66
N PRO A 87 -22.31 -5.73 2.60
CA PRO A 87 -23.04 -4.48 2.57
C PRO A 87 -23.97 -4.43 1.36
N SER A 88 -25.19 -3.90 1.53
CA SER A 88 -26.14 -3.75 0.42
C SER A 88 -25.61 -2.79 -0.65
N GLU A 89 -26.06 -2.98 -1.88
CA GLU A 89 -25.62 -2.16 -3.02
C GLU A 89 -26.03 -0.69 -2.88
N GLU A 90 -27.21 -0.44 -2.31
CA GLU A 90 -27.68 0.90 -1.95
C GLU A 90 -26.75 1.57 -0.95
N TRP A 91 -26.34 0.83 0.10
CA TRP A 91 -25.40 1.34 1.10
C TRP A 91 -24.05 1.66 0.47
N ARG A 92 -23.51 0.79 -0.40
CA ARG A 92 -22.24 1.01 -1.10
C ARG A 92 -22.28 2.27 -1.94
N SER A 93 -23.34 2.44 -2.73
CA SER A 93 -23.52 3.60 -3.62
C SER A 93 -23.66 4.91 -2.83
N LEU A 94 -24.44 4.88 -1.74
CA LEU A 94 -24.60 6.03 -0.84
C LEU A 94 -23.28 6.37 -0.14
N PHE A 95 -22.56 5.36 0.35
CA PHE A 95 -21.27 5.52 1.01
C PHE A 95 -20.23 6.12 0.07
N GLU A 96 -20.09 5.60 -1.15
CA GLU A 96 -19.16 6.11 -2.16
C GLU A 96 -19.41 7.60 -2.44
N THR A 97 -20.69 7.97 -2.63
CA THR A 97 -21.10 9.37 -2.84
C THR A 97 -20.69 10.25 -1.65
N ARG A 98 -20.97 9.79 -0.42
CA ARG A 98 -20.61 10.52 0.81
C ARG A 98 -19.11 10.64 0.98
N PHE A 99 -18.34 9.59 0.65
CA PHE A 99 -16.89 9.60 0.75
C PHE A 99 -16.25 10.54 -0.27
N LYS A 100 -16.75 10.58 -1.51
CA LYS A 100 -16.32 11.57 -2.52
C LYS A 100 -16.57 13.00 -2.04
N ASN A 101 -17.72 13.26 -1.42
CA ASN A 101 -18.01 14.57 -0.82
C ASN A 101 -17.10 14.87 0.38
N PHE A 102 -16.82 13.87 1.22
CA PHE A 102 -15.87 13.99 2.32
C PHE A 102 -14.47 14.36 1.82
N ARG A 103 -13.96 13.71 0.76
CA ARG A 103 -12.66 14.04 0.14
C ARG A 103 -12.61 15.48 -0.34
N LYS A 104 -13.66 15.95 -1.04
CA LYS A 104 -13.78 17.35 -1.46
C LYS A 104 -13.68 18.30 -0.26
N ASN A 105 -14.40 18.01 0.83
CA ASN A 105 -14.41 18.85 2.03
C ASN A 105 -13.06 18.84 2.77
N VAL A 106 -12.38 17.69 2.85
CA VAL A 106 -11.09 17.55 3.54
C VAL A 106 -9.96 18.25 2.79
N ASN A 107 -10.06 18.33 1.46
CA ASN A 107 -9.05 18.97 0.61
C ASN A 107 -9.34 20.46 0.35
N GLN A 108 -10.53 20.96 0.71
CA GLN A 108 -10.80 22.39 0.65
C GLN A 108 -9.93 23.16 1.66
N PRO A 109 -9.10 24.13 1.20
CA PRO A 109 -8.42 25.02 2.11
C PRO A 109 -9.46 25.85 2.85
N THR A 110 -9.51 25.77 4.18
CA THR A 110 -10.41 26.62 4.97
C THR A 110 -9.91 28.06 4.85
N ILE A 111 -10.65 28.89 4.11
CA ILE A 111 -10.19 30.18 3.56
C ILE A 111 -9.74 31.19 4.65
N ASP A 112 -10.16 31.05 5.91
CA ASP A 112 -9.89 32.05 6.96
C ASP A 112 -9.27 31.48 8.25
N VAL A 113 -8.63 30.32 8.20
CA VAL A 113 -7.88 29.81 9.37
C VAL A 113 -6.40 30.16 9.16
N PRO A 114 -5.89 31.28 9.72
CA PRO A 114 -4.49 31.66 9.57
C PRO A 114 -3.63 30.51 10.08
N PHE A 115 -2.89 29.90 9.16
CA PHE A 115 -1.91 28.90 9.51
C PHE A 115 -0.81 29.59 10.30
N THR A 116 -0.91 29.55 11.62
CA THR A 116 0.20 29.98 12.46
C THR A 116 1.28 28.90 12.25
N PRO A 117 2.44 29.24 11.67
CA PRO A 117 3.53 28.28 11.53
C PRO A 117 3.95 27.86 12.95
N GLN A 118 3.38 26.76 13.44
CA GLN A 118 3.73 26.20 14.72
C GLN A 118 5.23 25.92 14.70
N ASN A 119 5.94 26.49 15.68
CA ASN A 119 7.35 26.33 15.97
C ASN A 119 8.02 25.20 15.19
N ALA A 120 8.75 25.56 14.14
CA ALA A 120 9.46 24.64 13.24
C ALA A 120 10.47 23.70 13.94
N SER A 121 10.71 23.90 15.24
CA SER A 121 11.66 23.12 16.03
C SER A 121 11.09 21.82 16.64
N ARG A 122 9.77 21.64 16.72
CA ARG A 122 9.19 20.39 17.27
C ARG A 122 8.77 19.43 16.15
N ARG A 123 9.41 18.27 16.11
CA ARG A 123 9.01 17.16 15.22
C ARG A 123 7.63 16.66 15.67
N LEU A 124 6.59 16.93 14.89
CA LEU A 124 5.22 16.50 15.24
C LEU A 124 4.91 15.06 14.83
N MET A 125 5.73 14.47 13.96
CA MET A 125 5.52 13.15 13.37
C MET A 125 6.86 12.45 13.14
N PRO A 126 6.89 11.10 13.19
CA PRO A 126 8.06 10.32 12.81
C PRO A 126 8.45 10.52 11.34
N ASP A 127 9.69 10.15 10.98
CA ASP A 127 10.14 10.18 9.60
C ASP A 127 9.45 9.07 8.78
N LYS A 128 9.34 9.27 7.46
CA LYS A 128 8.70 8.33 6.53
C LYS A 128 9.24 6.90 6.68
N LYS A 129 10.54 6.75 6.91
CA LYS A 129 11.22 5.44 6.97
C LYS A 129 11.10 4.72 8.32
N GLU A 130 10.55 5.36 9.33
CA GLU A 130 10.57 4.86 10.72
C GLU A 130 9.27 4.11 11.07
N ARG A 131 9.06 2.93 10.47
CA ARG A 131 7.83 2.12 10.64
C ARG A 131 7.44 1.92 12.11
N ASP A 132 8.36 1.47 12.95
CA ASP A 132 8.05 1.14 14.35
C ASP A 132 7.73 2.38 15.20
N LEU A 133 8.32 3.53 14.83
CA LEU A 133 8.02 4.81 15.47
C LEU A 133 6.64 5.31 15.06
N TRP A 134 6.22 5.07 13.81
CA TRP A 134 4.84 5.30 13.39
C TRP A 134 3.83 4.45 14.16
N TRP A 135 4.09 3.16 14.36
CA TRP A 135 3.23 2.33 15.20
C TRP A 135 3.11 2.89 16.62
N SER A 136 4.25 3.24 17.23
CA SER A 136 4.30 3.82 18.58
C SER A 136 3.56 5.16 18.65
N PHE A 137 3.70 6.00 17.63
CA PHE A 137 3.01 7.29 17.51
C PHE A 137 1.49 7.13 17.41
N LEU A 138 1.01 6.18 16.59
CA LEU A 138 -0.41 5.91 16.40
C LEU A 138 -1.04 5.26 17.63
N ALA A 139 -0.30 4.39 18.32
CA ALA A 139 -0.70 3.82 19.60
C ALA A 139 -0.78 4.85 20.75
N GLY A 140 -0.34 6.10 20.52
CA GLY A 140 -0.40 7.17 21.51
C GLY A 140 0.70 7.11 22.56
N LYS A 141 1.81 6.42 22.27
CA LYS A 141 2.99 6.45 23.14
C LYS A 141 3.57 7.86 23.25
N PRO A 142 4.19 8.22 24.39
CA PRO A 142 4.76 9.55 24.60
C PRO A 142 5.84 9.89 23.57
N GLU A 143 6.10 11.19 23.38
CA GLU A 143 7.10 11.70 22.43
C GLU A 143 8.50 11.13 22.66
N SER A 144 8.84 10.76 23.89
CA SER A 144 10.11 10.08 24.21
C SER A 144 10.32 8.77 23.44
N ASP A 145 9.25 8.04 23.15
CA ASP A 145 9.32 6.68 22.62
C ASP A 145 9.44 6.69 21.10
N TRP A 146 8.70 7.58 20.44
CA TRP A 146 8.70 7.68 18.97
C TRP A 146 9.63 8.78 18.42
N ASN A 147 10.11 9.70 19.25
CA ASN A 147 11.11 10.71 18.90
C ASN A 147 12.27 10.67 19.90
N PRO A 148 13.03 9.57 19.96
CA PRO A 148 14.18 9.50 20.85
C PRO A 148 15.15 10.66 20.52
N PRO A 149 15.66 11.38 21.53
CA PRO A 149 16.60 12.46 21.29
C PRO A 149 17.77 11.88 20.48
N LYS A 150 18.02 12.46 19.29
CA LYS A 150 19.10 12.02 18.42
C LYS A 150 20.36 11.95 19.26
N GLN A 151 20.85 10.73 19.51
CA GLN A 151 22.09 10.59 20.26
C GLN A 151 23.15 11.42 19.54
N PRO A 152 23.92 12.24 20.27
CA PRO A 152 24.93 13.11 19.66
C PRO A 152 25.79 12.22 18.77
N LYS A 153 25.80 12.50 17.46
CA LYS A 153 26.57 11.71 16.48
C LYS A 153 28.00 11.68 17.01
N LYS A 154 28.43 10.53 17.56
CA LYS A 154 29.80 10.34 18.04
C LYS A 154 30.70 10.78 16.90
N THR A 155 31.44 11.85 17.11
CA THR A 155 32.25 12.48 16.07
C THR A 155 33.23 11.44 15.52
N ALA A 156 33.57 11.53 14.25
CA ALA A 156 34.47 10.57 13.60
C ALA A 156 35.81 10.42 14.35
N ALA A 157 36.24 11.45 15.09
CA ALA A 157 37.39 11.41 15.99
C ALA A 157 37.24 10.36 17.11
N GLN A 158 36.05 10.24 17.71
CA GLN A 158 35.79 9.30 18.80
C GLN A 158 35.69 7.85 18.29
N ARG A 159 35.25 7.64 17.04
CA ARG A 159 35.33 6.33 16.36
C ARG A 159 36.78 5.93 16.05
N ARG A 160 37.65 6.88 15.70
CA ARG A 160 39.07 6.59 15.46
C ARG A 160 39.82 6.23 16.75
N LEU A 161 39.52 6.88 17.87
CA LEU A 161 40.16 6.55 19.15
C LEU A 161 39.72 5.19 19.71
N ALA A 162 38.44 4.82 19.52
CA ALA A 162 37.92 3.51 19.94
C ALA A 162 38.45 2.34 19.10
N SER A 163 39.00 2.60 17.91
CA SER A 163 39.61 1.58 17.05
C SER A 163 41.08 1.29 17.40
N LEU A 164 41.73 2.12 18.23
CA LEU A 164 43.16 2.00 18.54
C LEU A 164 43.46 1.24 19.83
N PHE A 165 42.44 0.85 20.59
CA PHE A 165 42.58 0.04 21.79
C PHE A 165 41.75 -1.24 21.65
N PRO A 166 42.33 -2.36 21.21
CA PRO A 166 41.72 -3.67 21.36
C PRO A 166 41.77 -4.02 22.86
N ALA A 167 40.78 -3.53 23.59
CA ALA A 167 40.57 -3.92 24.98
C ALA A 167 39.86 -5.27 24.98
N GLU A 168 40.57 -6.33 25.39
CA GLU A 168 39.97 -7.55 25.94
C GLU A 168 39.03 -7.12 27.08
N ALA A 169 37.73 -7.12 26.81
CA ALA A 169 36.70 -6.85 27.80
C ALA A 169 35.72 -8.03 27.81
N PRO A 170 35.27 -8.45 29.01
CA PRO A 170 34.58 -9.71 29.21
C PRO A 170 33.15 -9.67 28.67
N ASP A 171 32.71 -10.82 28.16
CA ASP A 171 31.38 -11.09 27.58
C ASP A 171 30.24 -10.60 28.48
N ALA A 172 29.73 -9.41 28.20
CA ALA A 172 28.44 -8.95 28.70
C ALA A 172 27.39 -9.17 27.61
N PRO A 173 26.27 -9.86 27.88
CA PRO A 173 25.24 -10.16 26.89
C PRO A 173 24.58 -8.85 26.47
N THR A 174 25.00 -8.31 25.34
CA THR A 174 24.37 -7.15 24.74
C THR A 174 23.09 -7.65 24.07
N GLU A 175 21.92 -7.32 24.64
CA GLU A 175 20.64 -7.47 23.96
C GLU A 175 20.69 -6.67 22.65
N ARG A 176 21.04 -7.36 21.56
CA ARG A 176 20.94 -6.83 20.22
C ARG A 176 19.46 -6.66 19.93
N LYS A 177 18.94 -5.46 20.18
CA LYS A 177 17.68 -4.99 19.57
C LYS A 177 17.79 -5.28 18.07
N ARG A 178 17.03 -6.26 17.61
CA ARG A 178 16.99 -6.74 16.23
C ARG A 178 16.44 -5.61 15.36
N GLN A 179 17.30 -4.68 14.94
CA GLN A 179 16.94 -3.70 13.94
C GLN A 179 16.86 -4.43 12.60
N GLU A 180 15.64 -4.81 12.23
CA GLU A 180 15.34 -5.30 10.89
C GLU A 180 15.52 -4.13 9.93
N SER A 181 16.69 -4.07 9.28
CA SER A 181 16.99 -3.08 8.25
C SER A 181 16.31 -3.51 6.95
N TRP A 182 15.18 -2.88 6.63
CA TRP A 182 14.47 -3.10 5.38
C TRP A 182 15.08 -2.23 4.27
N GLN A 183 15.54 -2.86 3.18
CA GLN A 183 15.86 -2.18 1.92
C GLN A 183 14.75 -2.46 0.92
N THR A 184 14.15 -1.39 0.39
CA THR A 184 13.26 -1.47 -0.78
C THR A 184 14.15 -1.59 -2.01
N ASN A 185 13.98 -2.64 -2.80
CA ASN A 185 14.64 -2.73 -4.10
C ASN A 185 13.87 -1.88 -5.13
N ASP A 186 14.49 -1.63 -6.29
CA ASP A 186 13.95 -0.78 -7.36
C ASP A 186 12.69 -1.36 -8.05
N GLN A 187 12.20 -2.52 -7.59
CA GLN A 187 11.00 -3.20 -8.09
C GLN A 187 9.81 -3.11 -7.12
N GLY A 188 9.91 -2.32 -6.05
CA GLY A 188 8.81 -2.11 -5.10
C GLY A 188 8.49 -3.31 -4.21
N GLU A 189 9.28 -4.39 -4.26
CA GLU A 189 9.12 -5.55 -3.40
C GLU A 189 9.89 -5.37 -2.08
N VAL A 190 9.17 -5.42 -0.96
CA VAL A 190 9.78 -5.43 0.38
C VAL A 190 10.20 -6.86 0.72
N LYS A 191 11.40 -7.27 0.33
CA LYS A 191 11.97 -8.57 0.74
C LYS A 191 12.63 -8.45 2.12
N LEU A 192 12.24 -9.33 3.04
CA LEU A 192 12.95 -9.52 4.31
C LEU A 192 14.33 -10.07 3.96
N ALA A 193 15.40 -9.37 4.34
CA ALA A 193 16.75 -9.91 4.20
C ALA A 193 16.84 -11.15 5.11
N SER A 194 16.80 -12.35 4.52
CA SER A 194 16.95 -13.60 5.25
C SER A 194 18.28 -13.60 5.99
N GLN A 195 18.18 -13.74 7.31
CA GLN A 195 19.31 -13.93 8.20
C GLN A 195 19.98 -15.27 7.86
N VAL A 196 21.28 -15.24 7.58
CA VAL A 196 22.11 -16.45 7.48
C VAL A 196 22.07 -17.14 8.83
N ASP A 197 21.59 -18.38 8.82
CA ASP A 197 21.53 -19.26 9.98
C ASP A 197 22.96 -19.55 10.45
N LEU A 198 23.32 -18.98 11.60
CA LEU A 198 24.58 -19.22 12.29
C LEU A 198 24.26 -20.01 13.55
N SER A 199 23.86 -21.26 13.34
CA SER A 199 23.80 -22.28 14.38
C SER A 199 24.85 -23.33 14.09
N GLU A 200 26.00 -23.26 14.76
CA GLU A 200 26.78 -24.45 15.09
C GLU A 200 27.87 -24.14 16.12
N SER A 201 27.88 -24.95 17.19
CA SER A 201 28.99 -25.21 18.13
C SER A 201 29.20 -24.16 19.25
N LEU A 202 29.42 -24.46 20.54
CA LEU A 202 29.87 -25.66 21.26
C LEU A 202 29.33 -25.68 22.70
N SER A 203 29.39 -26.88 23.29
CA SER A 203 29.09 -27.19 24.68
C SER A 203 30.33 -27.18 25.59
N THR A 204 30.07 -27.09 26.90
CA THR A 204 30.88 -27.55 28.07
C THR A 204 32.02 -26.64 28.60
N PRO A 205 32.58 -26.89 29.82
CA PRO A 205 31.96 -26.91 31.15
C PRO A 205 32.85 -26.29 32.29
N THR A 206 32.37 -26.36 33.54
CA THR A 206 33.18 -26.51 34.79
C THR A 206 33.85 -25.30 35.46
N GLY A 207 33.28 -24.90 36.62
CA GLY A 207 33.95 -25.07 37.92
C GLY A 207 34.57 -23.86 38.66
N SER A 208 34.11 -23.71 39.92
CA SER A 208 34.85 -23.23 41.11
C SER A 208 34.76 -21.72 41.50
N PRO A 209 35.07 -21.33 42.76
CA PRO A 209 34.11 -21.36 43.87
C PRO A 209 34.00 -20.03 44.66
N THR A 210 32.93 -19.97 45.45
CA THR A 210 32.71 -19.33 46.77
C THR A 210 33.70 -18.28 47.29
N LEU A 211 33.18 -17.08 47.60
CA LEU A 211 33.62 -16.27 48.74
C LEU A 211 32.41 -15.61 49.40
N ALA A 212 32.28 -15.84 50.70
CA ALA A 212 31.30 -15.24 51.60
C ALA A 212 31.94 -14.06 52.35
N ASP A 213 31.21 -12.95 52.50
CA ASP A 213 31.25 -12.07 53.69
C ASP A 213 30.08 -11.05 53.57
N ILE A 214 28.97 -11.25 54.28
CA ILE A 214 28.58 -10.61 55.56
C ILE A 214 28.60 -9.07 55.53
N GLY A 215 27.40 -8.50 55.50
CA GLY A 215 27.12 -7.08 55.67
C GLY A 215 25.62 -6.82 55.71
N GLU A 216 25.01 -7.06 56.88
CA GLU A 216 23.63 -6.72 57.21
C GLU A 216 23.39 -5.21 57.13
N ALA A 217 22.41 -4.78 56.32
CA ALA A 217 21.52 -3.65 56.59
C ALA A 217 20.39 -3.55 55.54
N GLY A 218 19.22 -4.09 55.89
CA GLY A 218 17.90 -3.59 55.46
C GLY A 218 17.42 -3.87 54.02
N PRO A 219 16.54 -4.86 53.79
CA PRO A 219 15.79 -4.93 52.53
C PRO A 219 14.64 -3.91 52.57
N SER A 220 14.90 -2.72 52.03
CA SER A 220 13.81 -1.90 51.50
C SER A 220 13.33 -2.57 50.22
N THR A 221 12.36 -3.47 50.39
CA THR A 221 11.58 -4.10 49.32
C THR A 221 10.75 -3.01 48.64
N ALA A 222 11.39 -2.21 47.81
CA ALA A 222 10.74 -1.34 46.85
C ALA A 222 10.18 -2.25 45.74
N THR A 223 9.02 -2.84 46.02
CA THR A 223 8.17 -3.48 45.01
C THR A 223 7.77 -2.38 44.03
N SER A 224 8.58 -2.18 42.99
CA SER A 224 8.27 -1.32 41.85
C SER A 224 7.13 -1.96 41.09
N SER A 225 5.90 -1.70 41.55
CA SER A 225 4.67 -1.97 40.84
C SER A 225 4.69 -1.18 39.54
N SER A 226 5.13 -1.82 38.46
CA SER A 226 5.04 -1.31 37.11
C SER A 226 3.56 -1.21 36.74
N SER A 227 2.92 -0.11 37.12
CA SER A 227 1.59 0.23 36.64
C SER A 227 1.65 0.25 35.12
N THR A 228 0.88 -0.64 34.50
CA THR A 228 0.73 -0.67 33.05
C THR A 228 0.05 0.61 32.61
N ILE A 229 0.84 1.58 32.16
CA ILE A 229 0.34 2.86 31.65
C ILE A 229 -0.53 2.54 30.43
N VAL A 230 -1.84 2.77 30.55
CA VAL A 230 -2.79 2.61 29.44
C VAL A 230 -2.67 3.84 28.55
N TYR A 231 -2.05 3.66 27.38
CA TYR A 231 -1.96 4.73 26.38
C TYR A 231 -3.26 4.84 25.59
N LYS A 232 -3.76 6.08 25.42
CA LYS A 232 -4.90 6.34 24.55
C LYS A 232 -4.42 6.46 23.10
N PRO A 233 -4.95 5.66 22.16
CA PRO A 233 -4.59 5.76 20.75
C PRO A 233 -4.80 7.18 20.21
N ARG A 234 -3.91 7.62 19.34
CA ARG A 234 -3.98 8.95 18.74
C ARG A 234 -5.01 8.94 17.61
N GLU A 235 -5.88 9.94 17.55
CA GLU A 235 -6.89 10.08 16.49
C GLU A 235 -6.35 10.90 15.29
N PRO A 236 -6.85 10.66 14.06
CA PRO A 236 -6.45 11.40 12.86
C PRO A 236 -7.03 12.82 12.89
N MET A 237 -6.32 13.74 13.56
CA MET A 237 -6.74 15.14 13.65
C MET A 237 -6.57 15.85 12.29
N PRO A 238 -7.51 16.73 11.88
CA PRO A 238 -7.38 17.51 10.65
C PRO A 238 -6.08 18.33 10.55
N SER A 239 -5.60 18.87 11.67
CA SER A 239 -4.34 19.61 11.75
C SER A 239 -3.11 18.74 11.42
N LEU A 240 -3.18 17.45 11.73
CA LEU A 240 -2.12 16.47 11.45
C LEU A 240 -2.22 15.96 10.01
N LEU A 241 -3.44 15.66 9.54
CA LEU A 241 -3.69 15.23 8.16
C LEU A 241 -3.30 16.29 7.12
N ARG A 242 -3.37 17.59 7.45
CA ARG A 242 -2.88 18.67 6.56
C ARG A 242 -1.37 18.63 6.31
N ARG A 243 -0.60 17.99 7.19
CA ARG A 243 0.86 17.86 7.06
C ARG A 243 1.29 16.57 6.36
N ILE A 244 0.34 15.66 6.12
CA ILE A 244 0.57 14.40 5.43
C ILE A 244 0.25 14.66 3.96
N ASP A 245 1.27 14.61 3.11
CA ASP A 245 1.11 14.62 1.66
C ASP A 245 0.61 13.25 1.16
N GLU A 246 0.19 13.19 -0.10
CA GLU A 246 -0.27 11.94 -0.71
C GLU A 246 0.80 10.83 -0.63
N ARG A 247 2.06 11.18 -0.92
CA ARG A 247 3.17 10.24 -0.92
C ARG A 247 3.46 9.65 0.47
N MET A 248 3.23 10.40 1.54
CA MET A 248 3.28 9.88 2.91
C MET A 248 2.02 9.08 3.22
N ALA A 249 0.84 9.51 2.78
CA ALA A 249 -0.40 8.78 3.01
C ALA A 249 -0.34 7.36 2.44
N LEU A 250 0.07 7.21 1.18
CA LEU A 250 0.29 5.90 0.54
C LEU A 250 1.32 5.06 1.30
N HIS A 251 2.41 5.68 1.77
CA HIS A 251 3.44 4.98 2.54
C HIS A 251 2.95 4.50 3.91
N LEU A 252 2.09 5.28 4.58
CA LEU A 252 1.45 4.85 5.82
C LEU A 252 0.41 3.74 5.57
N LEU A 253 -0.33 3.81 4.46
CA LEU A 253 -1.24 2.74 4.05
C LEU A 253 -0.47 1.43 3.80
N MET A 254 0.72 1.50 3.18
CA MET A 254 1.63 0.34 3.05
C MET A 254 2.01 -0.25 4.42
N TYR A 255 2.28 0.59 5.42
CA TYR A 255 2.57 0.10 6.79
C TYR A 255 1.36 -0.57 7.42
N PHE A 256 0.16 -0.02 7.27
CA PHE A 256 -1.06 -0.68 7.75
C PHE A 256 -1.28 -2.03 7.09
N THR A 257 -1.10 -2.15 5.77
CA THR A 257 -1.15 -3.45 5.08
C THR A 257 -0.17 -4.44 5.69
N HIS A 258 1.07 -4.01 5.95
CA HIS A 258 2.08 -4.86 6.57
C HIS A 258 1.68 -5.29 7.99
N TRP A 259 1.19 -4.38 8.84
CA TRP A 259 0.81 -4.71 10.22
C TRP A 259 -0.41 -5.63 10.29
N ILE A 260 -1.39 -5.45 9.42
CA ILE A 260 -2.54 -6.37 9.32
C ILE A 260 -2.05 -7.76 8.90
N ASN A 261 -1.21 -7.85 7.88
CA ASN A 261 -0.64 -9.14 7.44
C ASN A 261 0.25 -9.78 8.51
N LEU A 262 1.01 -8.99 9.25
CA LEU A 262 1.84 -9.48 10.35
C LEU A 262 0.97 -10.08 11.47
N HIS A 263 -0.14 -9.42 11.81
CA HIS A 263 -1.11 -9.94 12.78
C HIS A 263 -1.76 -11.25 12.29
N LEU A 264 -2.14 -11.31 11.00
CA LEU A 264 -2.71 -12.52 10.39
C LEU A 264 -1.72 -13.70 10.40
N GLN A 265 -0.42 -13.45 10.25
CA GLN A 265 0.62 -14.48 10.30
C GLN A 265 1.00 -14.86 11.74
N ARG A 266 0.98 -13.88 12.64
CA ARG A 266 1.39 -14.01 14.04
C ARG A 266 0.38 -13.25 14.89
N PRO A 267 -0.65 -13.92 15.42
CA PRO A 267 -1.68 -13.29 16.23
C PRO A 267 -1.11 -12.91 17.60
N ASP A 268 -0.30 -11.85 17.62
CA ASP A 268 0.15 -11.20 18.85
C ASP A 268 -0.91 -10.16 19.26
N PRO A 269 -1.41 -10.19 20.52
CA PRO A 269 -2.32 -9.16 21.02
C PRO A 269 -1.75 -7.74 20.89
N SER A 270 -0.42 -7.58 20.92
CA SER A 270 0.22 -6.26 20.84
C SER A 270 0.18 -5.65 19.43
N SER A 271 0.10 -6.49 18.39
CA SER A 271 0.08 -6.08 16.98
C SER A 271 -1.33 -6.06 16.39
N ARG A 272 -2.36 -6.36 17.19
CA ARG A 272 -3.74 -6.44 16.71
C ARG A 272 -4.23 -5.05 16.25
N PRO A 273 -4.76 -4.92 15.02
CA PRO A 273 -5.33 -3.66 14.55
C PRO A 273 -6.49 -3.20 15.45
N ILE A 274 -6.43 -1.95 15.88
CA ILE A 274 -7.47 -1.30 16.69
C ILE A 274 -8.36 -0.40 15.85
N GLU A 275 -9.50 -0.01 16.38
CA GLU A 275 -10.48 0.85 15.70
C GLU A 275 -9.89 2.22 15.33
N ALA A 276 -8.98 2.75 16.14
CA ALA A 276 -8.24 3.96 15.79
C ALA A 276 -7.40 3.78 14.51
N HIS A 277 -6.82 2.60 14.27
CA HIS A 277 -6.10 2.32 13.03
C HIS A 277 -7.04 2.35 11.82
N ALA A 278 -8.27 1.85 11.96
CA ALA A 278 -9.25 1.93 10.88
C ALA A 278 -9.63 3.38 10.54
N ARG A 279 -9.80 4.23 11.56
CA ARG A 279 -10.04 5.68 11.36
C ARG A 279 -8.85 6.35 10.66
N TRP A 280 -7.63 5.96 11.03
CA TRP A 280 -6.42 6.41 10.34
C TRP A 280 -6.39 5.99 8.88
N ILE A 281 -6.62 4.70 8.58
CA ILE A 281 -6.68 4.20 7.20
C ILE A 281 -7.73 4.96 6.40
N PHE A 282 -8.94 5.12 6.93
CA PHE A 282 -10.02 5.88 6.28
C PHE A 282 -9.62 7.35 6.01
N ALA A 283 -9.02 8.02 6.99
CA ALA A 283 -8.55 9.39 6.84
C ALA A 283 -7.41 9.51 5.81
N LEU A 284 -6.49 8.55 5.76
CA LEU A 284 -5.39 8.51 4.80
C LEU A 284 -5.89 8.22 3.38
N LEU A 285 -6.86 7.33 3.21
CA LEU A 285 -7.51 7.08 1.93
C LEU A 285 -8.18 8.35 1.36
N SER A 286 -8.63 9.26 2.22
CA SER A 286 -9.17 10.54 1.76
C SER A 286 -8.12 11.49 1.16
N LYS A 287 -6.83 11.25 1.46
CA LYS A 287 -5.68 12.03 0.96
C LYS A 287 -5.07 11.48 -0.32
N VAL A 288 -5.41 10.26 -0.71
CA VAL A 288 -4.99 9.68 -1.99
C VAL A 288 -5.80 10.32 -3.12
N GLU A 289 -5.17 10.66 -4.24
CA GLU A 289 -5.84 11.29 -5.39
C GLU A 289 -6.66 10.31 -6.24
N ASP A 290 -7.39 10.83 -7.22
CA ASP A 290 -8.17 10.01 -8.17
C ASP A 290 -7.27 9.34 -9.22
N HIS A 291 -6.17 10.02 -9.58
CA HIS A 291 -5.19 9.53 -10.56
C HIS A 291 -4.04 8.88 -9.82
N ILE A 292 -4.12 7.58 -9.61
CA ILE A 292 -3.06 6.82 -8.94
C ILE A 292 -2.28 5.97 -9.94
N SER A 293 -0.98 5.80 -9.66
CA SER A 293 -0.12 4.93 -10.47
C SER A 293 -0.57 3.46 -10.34
N ALA A 294 -0.15 2.60 -11.28
CA ALA A 294 -0.45 1.18 -11.21
C ALA A 294 0.12 0.52 -9.93
N ASP A 295 1.31 0.95 -9.50
CA ASP A 295 1.95 0.44 -8.28
C ASP A 295 1.19 0.85 -7.02
N ASP A 296 0.74 2.11 -6.95
CA ASP A 296 -0.06 2.61 -5.84
C ASP A 296 -1.45 1.96 -5.80
N MET A 297 -2.06 1.70 -6.97
CA MET A 297 -3.28 0.92 -7.07
C MET A 297 -3.09 -0.50 -6.54
N ASN A 298 -1.97 -1.16 -6.89
CA ASN A 298 -1.65 -2.48 -6.36
C ASN A 298 -1.50 -2.46 -4.83
N LEU A 299 -0.89 -1.41 -4.26
CA LEU A 299 -0.82 -1.20 -2.82
C LEU A 299 -2.22 -1.10 -2.18
N LEU A 300 -3.14 -0.30 -2.75
CA LEU A 300 -4.51 -0.19 -2.25
C LEU A 300 -5.28 -1.51 -2.32
N ARG A 301 -5.09 -2.26 -3.42
CA ARG A 301 -5.68 -3.61 -3.58
C ARG A 301 -5.16 -4.57 -2.51
N ASN A 302 -3.86 -4.54 -2.22
CA ASN A 302 -3.25 -5.36 -1.17
C ASN A 302 -3.75 -4.99 0.23
N LEU A 303 -3.97 -3.69 0.50
CA LEU A 303 -4.62 -3.23 1.73
C LEU A 303 -6.05 -3.79 1.86
N ALA A 304 -6.84 -3.69 0.79
CA ALA A 304 -8.21 -4.21 0.79
C ALA A 304 -8.24 -5.73 1.02
N ARG A 305 -7.36 -6.49 0.35
CA ARG A 305 -7.23 -7.93 0.57
C ARG A 305 -6.80 -8.30 1.98
N ALA A 306 -5.86 -7.55 2.57
CA ALA A 306 -5.50 -7.73 3.97
C ALA A 306 -6.69 -7.48 4.91
N CYS A 307 -7.53 -6.48 4.61
CA CYS A 307 -8.78 -6.24 5.35
C CYS A 307 -9.83 -7.35 5.14
N ILE A 308 -9.92 -7.93 3.93
CA ILE A 308 -10.81 -9.08 3.66
C ILE A 308 -10.33 -10.32 4.43
N ALA A 309 -9.02 -10.56 4.51
CA ALA A 309 -8.45 -11.65 5.28
C ALA A 309 -8.69 -11.45 6.79
N LEU A 310 -8.50 -10.24 7.31
CA LEU A 310 -8.83 -9.89 8.69
C LEU A 310 -10.33 -10.05 8.97
N LEU A 311 -11.18 -9.61 8.05
CA LEU A 311 -12.63 -9.79 8.14
C LEU A 311 -13.00 -11.28 8.22
N LYS A 312 -12.34 -12.14 7.44
CA LYS A 312 -12.53 -13.61 7.51
C LYS A 312 -12.26 -14.13 8.92
N GLU A 313 -11.13 -13.75 9.52
CA GLU A 313 -10.76 -14.14 10.89
C GLU A 313 -11.77 -13.62 11.92
N LEU A 314 -12.20 -12.36 11.80
CA LEU A 314 -13.19 -11.76 12.70
C LEU A 314 -14.55 -12.46 12.61
N LEU A 315 -14.99 -12.87 11.42
CA LEU A 315 -16.24 -13.62 11.24
C LEU A 315 -16.14 -15.06 11.75
N GLN A 316 -14.95 -15.69 11.63
CA GLN A 316 -14.70 -17.03 12.18
C GLN A 316 -14.62 -17.06 13.70
N THR A 317 -14.10 -15.99 14.31
CA THR A 317 -13.96 -15.86 15.77
C THR A 317 -15.22 -15.29 16.44
N GLY A 318 -15.99 -14.48 15.71
CA GLY A 318 -17.19 -13.81 16.19
C GLY A 318 -18.47 -14.66 16.13
N THR A 319 -18.40 -15.96 15.85
CA THR A 319 -19.56 -16.85 15.94
C THR A 319 -20.10 -16.83 17.37
N PRO A 320 -21.31 -16.28 17.58
CA PRO A 320 -21.83 -16.03 18.92
C PRO A 320 -22.06 -17.37 19.64
N HIS A 321 -21.52 -17.44 20.85
CA HIS A 321 -22.05 -18.36 21.85
C HIS A 321 -23.52 -17.94 22.07
N PRO A 322 -24.51 -18.79 21.73
CA PRO A 322 -25.90 -18.49 22.08
C PRO A 322 -25.97 -18.45 23.62
N GLU A 323 -26.92 -17.67 24.16
CA GLU A 323 -27.32 -17.60 25.59
C GLU A 323 -26.99 -16.31 26.38
N SER A 324 -26.79 -15.15 25.75
CA SER A 324 -26.82 -13.88 26.52
C SER A 324 -27.53 -12.75 25.77
N GLU A 325 -28.79 -13.01 25.47
CA GLU A 325 -29.76 -11.97 25.11
C GLU A 325 -29.82 -10.93 26.25
N GLU A 326 -29.84 -9.63 25.90
CA GLU A 326 -29.98 -8.45 26.78
C GLU A 326 -28.71 -7.69 27.23
N SER A 327 -27.51 -8.02 26.76
CA SER A 327 -26.38 -7.10 26.96
C SER A 327 -26.47 -5.90 26.00
N THR A 328 -26.87 -4.77 26.59
CA THR A 328 -26.92 -3.43 26.00
C THR A 328 -25.61 -3.14 25.25
N PHE A 329 -25.76 -2.61 24.03
CA PHE A 329 -24.75 -2.21 23.03
C PHE A 329 -23.71 -1.20 23.55
N THR A 330 -23.03 -1.52 24.65
CA THR A 330 -21.96 -0.72 25.21
C THR A 330 -20.68 -1.10 24.49
N ASP A 331 -19.99 -0.09 23.95
CA ASP A 331 -18.74 -0.11 23.17
C ASP A 331 -17.52 -0.72 23.91
N SER A 332 -17.73 -1.71 24.78
CA SER A 332 -16.68 -2.42 25.52
C SER A 332 -15.95 -3.48 24.69
N ASP A 333 -16.15 -3.50 23.37
CA ASP A 333 -15.52 -4.43 22.45
C ASP A 333 -14.06 -4.03 22.19
N GLY A 334 -13.18 -4.23 23.19
CA GLY A 334 -11.72 -4.36 23.09
C GLY A 334 -10.92 -3.26 22.39
N GLY A 335 -11.56 -2.19 21.90
CA GLY A 335 -10.96 -1.21 20.99
C GLY A 335 -10.47 -1.81 19.66
N TYR A 336 -10.80 -3.07 19.33
CA TYR A 336 -10.28 -3.73 18.13
C TYR A 336 -10.98 -3.25 16.86
N MET A 337 -10.31 -3.41 15.72
CA MET A 337 -10.87 -3.03 14.42
C MET A 337 -12.10 -3.90 14.11
N SER A 338 -13.25 -3.25 13.95
CA SER A 338 -14.53 -3.96 13.75
C SER A 338 -14.71 -4.51 12.33
N VAL A 339 -15.63 -5.49 12.19
CA VAL A 339 -16.11 -6.00 10.89
C VAL A 339 -16.62 -4.84 10.00
N ARG A 340 -17.34 -3.89 10.60
CA ARG A 340 -17.89 -2.71 9.89
C ARG A 340 -16.77 -1.85 9.32
N SER A 341 -15.70 -1.65 10.08
CA SER A 341 -14.56 -0.82 9.69
C SER A 341 -13.75 -1.46 8.56
N CYS A 342 -13.60 -2.79 8.55
CA CYS A 342 -13.04 -3.52 7.42
C CYS A 342 -13.87 -3.30 6.14
N TRP A 343 -15.20 -3.44 6.24
CA TRP A 343 -16.09 -3.22 5.09
C TRP A 343 -16.03 -1.80 4.56
N ILE A 344 -15.95 -0.79 5.43
CA ILE A 344 -15.79 0.62 5.03
C ILE A 344 -14.53 0.78 4.19
N ILE A 345 -13.40 0.22 4.62
CA ILE A 345 -12.11 0.33 3.91
C ILE A 345 -12.19 -0.39 2.55
N VAL A 346 -12.67 -1.63 2.52
CA VAL A 346 -12.84 -2.41 1.27
C VAL A 346 -13.76 -1.67 0.29
N SER A 347 -14.89 -1.16 0.78
CA SER A 347 -15.86 -0.41 -0.04
C SER A 347 -15.27 0.89 -0.57
N THR A 348 -14.41 1.55 0.22
CA THR A 348 -13.71 2.76 -0.20
C THR A 348 -12.79 2.44 -1.37
N VAL A 349 -11.95 1.41 -1.24
CA VAL A 349 -11.01 1.01 -2.31
C VAL A 349 -11.75 0.55 -3.57
N ALA A 350 -12.74 -0.33 -3.41
CA ALA A 350 -13.47 -0.92 -4.53
C ALA A 350 -14.37 0.08 -5.27
N GLY A 351 -15.04 0.97 -4.54
CA GLY A 351 -15.96 1.95 -5.12
C GLY A 351 -15.24 3.16 -5.74
N VAL A 352 -14.38 3.82 -4.97
CA VAL A 352 -13.78 5.10 -5.36
C VAL A 352 -12.84 4.95 -6.55
N TRP A 353 -12.07 3.86 -6.60
CA TRP A 353 -11.10 3.57 -7.67
C TRP A 353 -11.55 2.42 -8.61
N ALA A 354 -12.85 2.13 -8.62
CA ALA A 354 -13.49 1.16 -9.52
C ALA A 354 -12.88 -0.26 -9.53
N GLN A 355 -12.27 -0.69 -8.42
CA GLN A 355 -11.69 -2.02 -8.26
C GLN A 355 -12.79 -3.05 -7.93
N ARG A 356 -13.64 -3.36 -8.93
CA ARG A 356 -14.81 -4.23 -8.78
C ARG A 356 -14.48 -5.68 -8.44
N ASP A 357 -13.30 -6.15 -8.83
CA ASP A 357 -12.84 -7.51 -8.55
C ASP A 357 -12.64 -7.79 -7.06
N LEU A 358 -12.38 -6.77 -6.25
CA LEU A 358 -12.32 -6.92 -4.79
C LEU A 358 -13.65 -7.39 -4.17
N TRP A 359 -14.79 -7.12 -4.83
CA TRP A 359 -16.08 -7.66 -4.40
C TRP A 359 -16.19 -9.15 -4.67
N MET A 360 -15.60 -9.64 -5.77
CA MET A 360 -15.53 -11.07 -6.06
C MET A 360 -14.63 -11.78 -5.04
N ASP A 361 -13.46 -11.20 -4.73
CA ASP A 361 -12.56 -11.72 -3.68
C ASP A 361 -13.30 -11.83 -2.33
N ALA A 362 -14.10 -10.82 -1.97
CA ALA A 362 -14.88 -10.83 -0.73
C ALA A 362 -16.02 -11.86 -0.74
N GLU A 363 -16.72 -12.01 -1.87
CA GLU A 363 -17.76 -13.02 -2.05
C GLU A 363 -17.20 -14.44 -1.96
N ASP A 364 -16.07 -14.70 -2.61
CA ASP A 364 -15.41 -16.00 -2.58
C ASP A 364 -14.86 -16.32 -1.19
N MET A 365 -14.34 -15.32 -0.49
CA MET A 365 -13.97 -15.44 0.92
C MET A 365 -15.18 -15.86 1.78
N LEU A 366 -16.34 -15.21 1.62
CA LEU A 366 -17.54 -15.53 2.39
C LEU A 366 -18.13 -16.90 2.04
N LYS A 367 -18.10 -17.31 0.76
CA LYS A 367 -18.48 -18.67 0.35
C LYS A 367 -17.63 -19.72 1.05
N SER A 368 -16.34 -19.43 1.29
CA SER A 368 -15.44 -20.35 2.00
C SER A 368 -15.75 -20.53 3.49
N LEU A 369 -16.55 -19.63 4.09
CA LEU A 369 -16.94 -19.72 5.50
C LEU A 369 -18.12 -20.67 5.75
N GLY A 370 -18.79 -21.14 4.69
CA GLY A 370 -19.94 -22.03 4.78
C GLY A 370 -21.21 -21.36 5.35
N PRO A 371 -22.38 -22.00 5.22
CA PRO A 371 -23.66 -21.45 5.65
C PRO A 371 -23.83 -21.36 7.18
N SER A 372 -22.87 -21.87 7.97
CA SER A 372 -22.91 -21.88 9.44
C SER A 372 -22.57 -20.53 10.11
N ALA A 373 -22.15 -19.52 9.34
CA ALA A 373 -21.82 -18.18 9.84
C ALA A 373 -22.95 -17.16 9.61
N GLN A 374 -24.21 -17.58 9.74
CA GLN A 374 -25.34 -16.66 9.77
C GLN A 374 -25.37 -15.97 11.15
N VAL A 375 -24.83 -14.74 11.20
CA VAL A 375 -24.95 -13.80 12.32
C VAL A 375 -26.24 -13.01 12.21
#